data_AF-A0AAJ6P8M8-F1
#
_entry.id   AF-A0AAJ6P8M8-F1
#
_cell.length_a   1.000
_cell.length_b   1.000
_cell.length_c   1.000
_cell.angle_alpha   90.00
_cell.angle_beta   90.00
_cell.angle_gamma   90.00
#
_symmetry.space_group_name_H-M   'P 1'
#
loop_
_entity.id
_entity.type
_entity.pdbx_description
1 polymer ?
#
loop_
_entity_poly.entity_id
_entity_poly.type
_entity_poly.pdbx_seq_one_letter_code
_entity_poly.pdbx_strand_id
1 'polypeptide(L)'
;MSEILVLPEDRRDLLMVSAEEMRDIDGMIIINQAGADWLSGKLDTGTYFDTLDHFGIDPYQHVKPVEELAFNQVVSYELFL
;
A
#
# COMPACT_ATOMS: atom_id res chain seq x y z
N MET A 1 -24.51 -6.52 -12.94
CA MET A 1 -23.23 -6.39 -13.65
C MET A 1 -22.17 -6.77 -12.64
N SER A 2 -21.37 -7.81 -12.90
CA SER A 2 -20.23 -8.12 -12.04
C SER A 2 -19.06 -7.30 -12.53
N GLU A 3 -18.68 -6.27 -11.78
CA GLU A 3 -17.39 -5.61 -11.98
C GLU A 3 -16.31 -6.58 -11.51
N ILE A 4 -15.57 -7.15 -12.46
CA ILE A 4 -14.36 -7.89 -12.14
C ILE A 4 -13.31 -6.82 -11.82
N LEU A 5 -13.14 -6.53 -10.53
CA LEU A 5 -12.00 -5.75 -10.05
C LEU A 5 -10.75 -6.63 -10.21
N VAL A 6 -9.97 -6.36 -11.24
CA VAL A 6 -8.65 -6.97 -11.41
C VAL A 6 -7.74 -6.31 -10.39
N LEU A 7 -7.46 -7.04 -9.31
CA LEU A 7 -6.50 -6.61 -8.30
C LEU A 7 -5.09 -6.81 -8.85
N PRO A 8 -4.16 -5.87 -8.62
CA PRO A 8 -2.78 -6.03 -9.06
C PRO A 8 -2.14 -7.24 -8.38
N GLU A 9 -1.27 -7.94 -9.12
CA GLU A 9 -0.49 -9.07 -8.58
C GLU A 9 0.51 -8.60 -7.51
N ASP A 10 0.94 -7.34 -7.59
CA ASP A 10 1.86 -6.72 -6.64
C ASP A 10 1.13 -5.76 -5.70
N ARG A 11 1.27 -5.99 -4.40
CA ARG A 11 0.66 -5.14 -3.36
C ARG A 11 1.23 -3.72 -3.37
N ARG A 12 2.42 -3.50 -3.92
CA ARG A 12 3.05 -2.19 -4.06
C ARG A 12 2.26 -1.27 -4.97
N ASP A 13 1.64 -1.82 -6.01
CA ASP A 13 0.86 -1.05 -6.98
C ASP A 13 -0.37 -0.40 -6.34
N LEU A 14 -0.86 -0.96 -5.22
CA LEU A 14 -1.97 -0.40 -4.45
C LEU A 14 -1.59 0.80 -3.57
N LEU A 15 -0.30 0.98 -3.28
CA LEU A 15 0.20 2.10 -2.47
C LEU A 15 0.88 3.17 -3.31
N MET A 16 0.98 2.98 -4.63
CA MET A 16 1.70 3.86 -5.50
C MET A 16 0.90 5.14 -5.74
N VAL A 17 1.51 6.29 -5.46
CA VAL A 17 0.96 7.60 -5.81
C VAL A 17 1.49 8.04 -7.18
N SER A 18 0.61 8.60 -8.01
CA SER A 18 0.93 9.02 -9.38
C SER A 18 1.04 10.54 -9.54
N ALA A 19 1.67 10.98 -10.64
CA ALA A 19 1.90 12.41 -10.90
C ALA A 19 0.61 13.19 -11.20
N GLU A 20 -0.49 12.49 -11.48
CA GLU A 20 -1.81 13.11 -11.59
C GLU A 20 -2.37 13.51 -10.23
N GLU A 21 -1.98 12.79 -9.17
CA GLU A 21 -2.46 12.97 -7.80
C GLU A 21 -1.60 13.98 -7.03
N MET A 22 -0.30 14.04 -7.32
CA MET A 22 0.64 14.98 -6.71
C MET A 22 1.46 15.73 -7.75
N ARG A 23 1.53 17.06 -7.60
CA ARG A 23 2.41 17.93 -8.41
C ARG A 23 3.86 17.93 -7.93
N ASP A 24 4.13 17.33 -6.77
CA ASP A 24 5.45 17.23 -6.16
C ASP A 24 6.06 15.85 -6.41
N ILE A 25 6.96 15.79 -7.40
CA ILE A 25 7.61 14.55 -7.84
C ILE A 25 8.52 13.98 -6.73
N ASP A 26 9.18 14.83 -5.94
CA ASP A 26 10.08 14.38 -4.88
C ASP A 26 9.27 13.75 -3.73
N GLY A 27 8.14 14.37 -3.36
CA GLY A 27 7.19 13.81 -2.41
C GLY A 27 6.66 12.44 -2.84
N MET A 28 6.31 12.28 -4.11
CA MET A 28 5.86 11.00 -4.65
C MET A 28 6.92 9.89 -4.54
N ILE A 29 8.18 10.21 -4.87
CA ILE A 29 9.28 9.24 -4.76
C ILE A 29 9.44 8.80 -3.31
N ILE A 30 9.37 9.73 -2.35
CA ILE A 30 9.46 9.45 -0.92
C ILE A 30 8.33 8.53 -0.47
N ILE A 31 7.08 8.84 -0.84
CA ILE A 31 5.91 8.03 -0.47
C ILE A 31 6.01 6.62 -1.06
N ASN A 32 6.33 6.50 -2.35
CA ASN A 32 6.42 5.21 -3.03
C ASN A 32 7.55 4.33 -2.45
N GLN A 33 8.70 4.94 -2.12
CA GLN A 33 9.79 4.24 -1.46
C GLN A 33 9.40 3.81 -0.03
N ALA A 34 8.76 4.69 0.74
CA ALA A 34 8.28 4.38 2.09
C ALA A 34 7.25 3.24 2.08
N GLY A 35 6.34 3.21 1.10
CA GLY A 35 5.37 2.12 0.92
C GLY A 35 6.05 0.78 0.62
N ALA A 36 7.08 0.77 -0.22
CA ALA A 36 7.86 -0.44 -0.50
C ALA A 36 8.66 -0.93 0.72
N ASP A 37 9.24 -0.01 1.49
CA ASP A 37 9.96 -0.34 2.72
C ASP A 37 9.02 -0.84 3.82
N TRP A 38 7.82 -0.28 3.92
CA TRP A 38 6.77 -0.77 4.82
C TRP A 38 6.31 -2.19 4.46
N LEU A 39 5.99 -2.44 3.19
CA LEU A 39 5.57 -3.77 2.71
C LEU A 39 6.67 -4.84 2.88
N SER A 40 7.94 -4.45 2.85
CA SER A 40 9.07 -5.36 3.08
C SER A 40 9.48 -5.49 4.55
N GLY A 41 8.80 -4.78 5.47
CA GLY A 41 9.08 -4.79 6.90
C GLY A 41 10.34 -4.03 7.32
N LYS A 42 10.91 -3.21 6.43
CA LYS A 42 12.05 -2.32 6.72
C LYS A 42 11.64 -1.02 7.39
N LEU A 43 10.39 -0.62 7.21
CA LEU A 43 9.77 0.55 7.83
C LEU A 43 8.60 0.09 8.70
N ASP A 44 8.51 0.59 9.94
CA ASP A 44 7.38 0.29 10.80
C ASP A 44 6.13 1.08 10.40
N THR A 45 4.95 0.57 10.78
CA THR A 45 3.67 1.18 10.43
C THR A 45 3.52 2.60 10.96
N GLY A 46 4.03 2.91 12.16
CA GLY A 46 3.94 4.25 12.73
C GLY A 46 4.68 5.27 11.87
N THR A 47 5.95 4.98 11.57
CA THR A 47 6.78 5.84 10.71
C THR A 47 6.20 6.00 9.30
N TYR A 48 5.63 4.93 8.73
CA TYR A 48 4.97 5.01 7.43
C TYR A 48 3.73 5.92 7.47
N PHE A 49 2.90 5.80 8.52
CA PHE A 49 1.70 6.62 8.67
C PHE A 49 2.03 8.09 8.91
N ASP A 50 3.05 8.38 9.71
CA ASP A 50 3.56 9.74 9.90
C ASP A 50 4.08 10.34 8.57
N THR A 51 4.69 9.50 7.71
CA THR A 51 5.13 9.93 6.37
C THR A 51 3.94 10.30 5.49
N LEU A 52 2.88 9.49 5.47
CA LEU A 52 1.67 9.77 4.70
C LEU A 52 0.96 11.05 5.19
N ASP A 53 0.81 11.21 6.50
CA ASP A 53 0.19 12.39 7.12
C ASP A 53 1.00 13.67 6.82
N HIS A 54 2.34 13.59 6.81
CA HIS A 54 3.21 14.70 6.43
C HIS A 54 2.91 15.23 5.02
N PHE A 55 2.58 14.33 4.08
CA PHE A 55 2.19 14.70 2.71
C PHE A 55 0.69 14.94 2.54
N GLY A 56 -0.09 14.95 3.63
CA GLY A 56 -1.53 15.20 3.62
C GLY A 56 -2.36 14.05 3.09
N ILE A 57 -1.82 12.83 3.06
CA ILE A 57 -2.53 11.61 2.69
C ILE A 57 -3.10 10.98 3.96
N ASP A 58 -4.40 10.67 3.97
CA ASP A 58 -5.01 9.89 5.05
C ASP A 58 -4.41 8.47 5.06
N PRO A 59 -3.64 8.10 6.11
CA PRO A 59 -2.93 6.83 6.14
C PRO A 59 -3.88 5.64 6.10
N TYR A 60 -5.02 5.71 6.79
CA TYR A 60 -5.98 4.62 6.90
C TYR A 60 -6.72 4.41 5.58
N GLN A 61 -7.10 5.48 4.89
CA GLN A 61 -7.72 5.35 3.56
C GLN A 61 -6.71 4.80 2.54
N HIS A 62 -5.45 5.22 2.62
CA HIS A 62 -4.40 4.81 1.68
C HIS A 62 -4.06 3.32 1.79
N VAL A 63 -3.95 2.78 3.01
CA VAL A 63 -3.57 1.36 3.20
C VAL A 63 -4.74 0.39 3.10
N LYS A 64 -5.97 0.87 3.23
CA LYS A 64 -7.18 0.03 3.25
C LYS A 64 -7.27 -0.94 2.07
N PRO A 65 -6.97 -0.58 0.80
CA PRO A 65 -7.00 -1.54 -0.31
C PRO A 65 -6.01 -2.69 -0.14
N VAL A 66 -4.82 -2.42 0.43
CA VAL A 66 -3.82 -3.45 0.74
C VAL A 66 -4.29 -4.35 1.88
N GLU A 67 -4.88 -3.77 2.92
CA GLU A 67 -5.44 -4.53 4.04
C GLU A 67 -6.56 -5.45 3.55
N GLU A 68 -7.51 -4.93 2.77
CA GLU A 68 -8.60 -5.72 2.18
C GLU A 68 -8.07 -6.86 1.30
N LEU A 69 -7.03 -6.64 0.50
CA LEU A 69 -6.39 -7.69 -0.28
C LEU A 69 -5.74 -8.74 0.64
N ALA A 70 -5.02 -8.32 1.67
CA ALA A 70 -4.36 -9.23 2.61
C ALA A 70 -5.37 -10.08 3.40
N PHE A 71 -6.51 -9.51 3.81
CA PHE A 71 -7.58 -10.22 4.50
C PHE A 71 -8.36 -11.18 3.58
N ASN A 72 -8.50 -10.85 2.29
CA ASN A 72 -9.21 -11.69 1.32
C ASN A 72 -8.36 -12.83 0.74
N GLN A 73 -7.04 -12.80 0.92
CA GLN A 73 -6.17 -13.94 0.64
C GLN A 73 -6.33 -14.99 1.75
N VAL A 74 -7.20 -15.98 1.53
CA VAL A 74 -7.30 -17.18 2.37
C VAL A 74 -5.90 -17.77 2.53
N VAL A 75 -5.34 -17.68 3.74
CA VAL A 75 -4.04 -18.29 4.04
C VAL A 75 -4.23 -19.80 4.13
N SER A 76 -4.06 -20.50 3.01
CA SER A 76 -3.88 -21.94 2.99
C SER A 76 -2.48 -22.26 3.51
N TYR A 77 -2.36 -22.46 4.83
CA TYR A 77 -1.20 -23.13 5.38
C TYR A 77 -1.28 -24.61 5.00
N GLU A 78 -0.48 -25.06 4.03
CA GLU A 78 -0.16 -26.48 3.93
C GLU A 78 0.77 -26.82 5.11
N LEU A 79 0.16 -27.31 6.20
CA LEU A 79 0.88 -27.98 7.26
C LEU A 79 1.45 -29.29 6.69
N PHE A 80 2.72 -29.26 6.28
CA PHE A 80 3.50 -30.49 6.10
C PHE A 80 3.71 -31.10 7.49
N LEU A 81 2.91 -32.12 7.80
CA LEU A 81 3.08 -33.04 8.94
C LEU A 81 4.19 -34.06 8.66
#